data_AF-A0A450S7R7-F1
#
_entry.id   AF-A0A450S7R7-F1
#
_cell.length_a   1.000
_cell.length_b   1.000
_cell.length_c   1.000
_cell.angle_alpha   90.00
_cell.angle_beta   90.00
_cell.angle_gamma   90.00
#
_symmetry.space_group_name_H-M   'P 1'
#
loop_
_entity.id
_entity.type
_entity.pdbx_description
1 polymer ?
#
loop_
_entity_poly.entity_id
_entity_poly.type
_entity_poly.pdbx_seq_one_letter_code
_entity_poly.pdbx_strand_id
1 'polypeptide(L)'
;MRPWFTWHEMSIIEFWKDNSADLDLDRLREMSVSVKGKSHRNPCRCLEIFGNYTKPTISHDFSNHVNLFDSASVSDFFLPRIPGVSTAIGSGIYHPPFLWKDSSPESLGNSFTYITNAFYRIFSNIANRGIVPNKKVDGLLDDACQIISHIYRIQDGFILKHINNNINMYIISRIAELLLTKEIYDSLNQEPMLVDKTLDHTLNNIYVYESFPVISLMGFALGRGIAFLEKTMINSDVGMEDKVSVDDRTNSVPDQKFTIDYRWHLIDRVEKSNAGGKSICMCVILDDTSESVFDLLWIQKMIKENHFLKIILLVNTAQISINFTSSMLRKILAHQSFAFLASKVEDRFFVCETFCPLISFQTNMFQEKARRIINKSDFVYVKGLNFFETCQIKEKDTYHAYVVYGPIARLYSGLEDYSPIFAYIPRGREGYVHNKDERKVVSLSDCVVTFH
;
A
#
# COMPACT_ATOMS: atom_id res chain seq x y z
N MET A 1 -17.89 -14.95 31.75
CA MET A 1 -18.52 -13.74 31.18
C MET A 1 -18.24 -12.58 32.14
N ARG A 2 -17.38 -11.63 31.76
CA ARG A 2 -17.29 -10.35 32.48
C ARG A 2 -18.40 -9.43 31.94
N PRO A 3 -18.96 -8.51 32.75
CA PRO A 3 -20.03 -7.65 32.29
C PRO A 3 -19.52 -6.74 31.18
N TRP A 4 -20.35 -6.53 30.17
CA TRP A 4 -20.17 -5.47 29.19
C TRP A 4 -20.25 -4.15 29.96
N PHE A 5 -19.18 -3.38 29.98
CA PHE A 5 -19.20 -2.02 30.51
C PHE A 5 -20.21 -1.21 29.68
N THR A 6 -21.16 -0.56 30.36
CA THR A 6 -22.06 0.43 29.76
C THR A 6 -21.28 1.72 29.52
N TRP A 7 -21.10 2.07 28.25
CA TRP A 7 -20.09 2.98 27.67
C TRP A 7 -20.37 4.49 27.78
N HIS A 8 -21.15 4.97 28.75
CA HIS A 8 -21.57 6.40 28.78
C HIS A 8 -20.50 7.40 29.29
N GLU A 9 -19.26 6.99 29.59
CA GLU A 9 -18.28 7.86 30.29
C GLU A 9 -16.95 8.13 29.56
N MET A 10 -16.73 7.62 28.35
CA MET A 10 -15.48 7.88 27.62
C MET A 10 -15.70 8.59 26.30
N SER A 11 -15.86 9.91 26.38
CA SER A 11 -15.79 10.78 25.21
C SER A 11 -14.35 11.24 24.95
N ILE A 12 -13.53 11.42 26.00
CA ILE A 12 -12.17 11.95 25.89
C ILE A 12 -11.11 10.84 25.79
N ILE A 13 -10.38 10.79 24.68
CA ILE A 13 -9.20 9.94 24.49
C ILE A 13 -7.94 10.81 24.50
N GLU A 14 -6.99 10.50 25.39
CA GLU A 14 -5.64 11.06 25.34
C GLU A 14 -4.73 10.13 24.52
N PHE A 15 -4.35 10.58 23.32
CA PHE A 15 -3.44 9.84 22.44
C PHE A 15 -1.99 9.94 22.92
N TRP A 16 -1.61 11.13 23.38
CA TRP A 16 -0.34 11.40 24.04
C TRP A 16 -0.45 12.69 24.85
N LYS A 17 0.57 12.96 25.66
CA LYS A 17 0.63 14.15 26.52
C LYS A 17 0.26 15.42 25.75
N ASP A 18 -0.72 16.15 26.27
CA ASP A 18 -1.26 17.40 25.71
C ASP A 18 -1.98 17.24 24.35
N ASN A 19 -2.35 16.01 23.98
CA ASN A 19 -3.17 15.70 22.81
C ASN A 19 -4.29 14.74 23.20
N SER A 20 -5.37 15.35 23.68
CA SER A 20 -6.64 14.68 23.93
C SER A 20 -7.72 15.21 23.00
N ALA A 21 -8.69 14.37 22.70
CA ALA A 21 -9.85 14.75 21.91
C ALA A 21 -11.10 14.09 22.44
N ASP A 22 -12.20 14.85 22.41
CA ASP A 22 -13.53 14.31 22.55
C ASP A 22 -13.93 13.67 21.20
N LEU A 23 -14.14 12.36 21.19
CA LEU A 23 -14.43 11.58 20.00
C LEU A 23 -15.83 10.99 20.08
N ASP A 24 -16.62 11.25 19.03
CA ASP A 24 -17.89 10.57 18.80
C ASP A 24 -17.63 9.14 18.28
N LEU A 25 -17.70 8.17 19.19
CA LEU A 25 -17.47 6.77 18.87
C LEU A 25 -18.53 6.19 17.92
N ASP A 26 -19.76 6.69 17.96
CA ASP A 26 -20.82 6.20 17.07
C ASP A 26 -20.55 6.67 15.65
N ARG A 27 -20.19 7.94 15.48
CA ARG A 27 -19.70 8.45 14.20
C ARG A 27 -18.46 7.71 13.70
N LEU A 28 -17.50 7.39 14.57
CA LEU A 28 -16.33 6.59 14.17
C LEU A 28 -16.69 5.16 13.73
N ARG A 29 -17.71 4.55 14.33
CA ARG A 29 -18.23 3.23 13.89
C ARG A 29 -18.86 3.34 12.50
N GLU A 30 -19.64 4.38 12.25
CA GLU A 30 -20.25 4.65 10.94
C GLU A 30 -19.21 4.93 9.86
N MET A 31 -18.14 5.65 10.21
CA MET A 31 -17.04 5.98 9.31
C MET A 31 -15.96 4.90 9.20
N SER A 32 -16.15 3.77 9.89
CA SER A 32 -15.12 2.73 10.00
C SER A 32 -14.78 2.12 8.64
N VAL A 33 -13.49 1.96 8.39
CA VAL A 33 -13.00 1.43 7.11
C VAL A 33 -12.87 -0.09 7.21
N SER A 34 -13.59 -0.82 6.36
CA SER A 34 -13.39 -2.27 6.23
C SER A 34 -12.03 -2.57 5.61
N VAL A 35 -11.35 -3.62 6.08
CA VAL A 35 -10.05 -4.02 5.53
C VAL A 35 -10.26 -5.21 4.61
N LYS A 36 -10.20 -4.98 3.30
CA LYS A 36 -10.49 -6.00 2.27
C LYS A 36 -11.86 -6.67 2.48
N GLY A 37 -12.90 -5.88 2.72
CA GLY A 37 -14.26 -6.38 2.92
C GLY A 37 -14.47 -7.13 4.24
N LYS A 38 -13.61 -6.90 5.24
CA LYS A 38 -13.79 -7.43 6.60
C LYS A 38 -13.89 -6.28 7.59
N SER A 39 -14.95 -6.30 8.38
CA SER A 39 -15.16 -5.42 9.52
C SER A 39 -15.51 -6.24 10.75
N HIS A 40 -14.95 -5.89 11.89
CA HIS A 40 -15.32 -6.48 13.17
C HIS A 40 -16.65 -5.88 13.63
N ARG A 41 -17.49 -6.67 14.32
CA ARG A 41 -18.78 -6.20 14.86
C ARG A 41 -18.67 -4.99 15.80
N ASN A 42 -17.51 -4.77 16.39
CA ASN A 42 -17.16 -3.56 17.10
C ASN A 42 -15.84 -3.00 16.51
N PRO A 43 -15.90 -2.12 15.51
CA PRO A 43 -14.69 -1.60 14.86
C PRO A 43 -13.89 -0.65 15.76
N CYS A 44 -14.50 -0.07 16.80
CA CYS A 44 -13.80 0.81 17.74
C CYS A 44 -13.02 0.06 18.83
N ARG A 45 -13.02 -1.28 18.83
CA ARG A 45 -12.46 -2.10 19.92
C ARG A 45 -11.01 -1.75 20.29
N CYS A 46 -10.14 -1.48 19.31
CA CYS A 46 -8.77 -1.09 19.60
C CYS A 46 -8.68 0.28 20.29
N LEU A 47 -9.50 1.26 19.88
CA LEU A 47 -9.55 2.59 20.49
C LEU A 47 -10.07 2.52 21.93
N GLU A 48 -11.11 1.70 22.13
CA GLU A 48 -11.70 1.40 23.43
C GLU A 48 -10.67 0.82 24.42
N ILE A 49 -9.87 -0.15 23.97
CA ILE A 49 -8.77 -0.74 24.75
C ILE A 49 -7.66 0.29 24.98
N PHE A 50 -7.32 1.07 23.95
CA PHE A 50 -6.28 2.09 24.03
C PHE A 50 -6.61 3.18 25.06
N GLY A 51 -7.85 3.67 25.08
CA GLY A 51 -8.29 4.70 26.02
C GLY A 51 -8.38 4.20 27.47
N ASN A 52 -8.77 2.94 27.67
CA ASN A 52 -8.86 2.29 28.99
C ASN A 52 -7.57 1.58 29.41
N TYR A 53 -6.47 1.86 28.73
CA TYR A 53 -5.29 1.03 28.84
C TYR A 53 -4.67 1.08 30.24
N THR A 54 -4.86 0.00 31.00
CA THR A 54 -4.05 -0.35 32.17
C THR A 54 -3.04 -1.40 31.71
N LYS A 55 -1.74 -1.17 31.97
CA LYS A 55 -0.56 -2.02 31.67
C LYS A 55 -0.88 -3.48 31.26
N PRO A 56 -0.27 -4.02 30.19
CA PRO A 56 -0.86 -5.13 29.45
C PRO A 56 -0.88 -6.39 30.32
N THR A 57 -2.05 -7.03 30.43
CA THR A 57 -2.21 -8.31 31.14
C THR A 57 -2.11 -9.41 30.10
N ILE A 58 -0.90 -9.64 29.61
CA ILE A 58 -0.69 -10.55 28.50
C ILE A 58 -0.92 -11.98 28.98
N SER A 59 -1.87 -12.67 28.35
CA SER A 59 -2.25 -14.05 28.65
C SER A 59 -1.17 -15.07 28.27
N HIS A 60 -0.23 -14.66 27.42
CA HIS A 60 0.83 -15.46 26.82
C HIS A 60 2.22 -15.00 27.27
N ASP A 61 3.06 -15.97 27.64
CA ASP A 61 4.45 -15.71 28.01
C ASP A 61 5.30 -15.47 26.75
N PHE A 62 5.45 -14.20 26.37
CA PHE A 62 6.31 -13.76 25.27
C PHE A 62 7.75 -13.44 25.71
N SER A 63 8.09 -13.70 26.99
CA SER A 63 9.34 -13.21 27.62
C SER A 63 10.61 -13.64 26.90
N ASN A 64 10.55 -14.72 26.11
CA ASN A 64 11.70 -15.26 25.38
C ASN A 64 11.97 -14.57 24.03
N HIS A 65 11.07 -13.72 23.52
CA HIS A 65 11.20 -13.15 22.18
C HIS A 65 11.24 -11.62 22.13
N VAL A 66 10.47 -10.92 22.96
CA VAL A 66 10.45 -9.44 23.01
C VAL A 66 10.16 -8.98 24.43
N ASN A 67 10.99 -8.09 24.98
CA ASN A 67 10.66 -7.40 26.22
C ASN A 67 9.83 -6.16 25.90
N LEU A 68 8.50 -6.30 25.97
CA LEU A 68 7.59 -5.19 25.68
C LEU A 68 7.78 -3.99 26.62
N PHE A 69 8.36 -4.17 27.80
CA PHE A 69 8.63 -3.08 28.75
C PHE A 69 9.93 -2.32 28.45
N ASP A 70 10.76 -2.82 27.55
CA ASP A 70 11.97 -2.14 27.10
C ASP A 70 11.73 -1.45 25.75
N SER A 71 11.87 -0.12 25.73
CA SER A 71 11.68 0.69 24.53
C SER A 71 12.64 0.33 23.39
N ALA A 72 13.87 -0.11 23.72
CA ALA A 72 14.83 -0.52 22.70
C ALA A 72 14.39 -1.84 22.07
N SER A 73 14.03 -2.84 22.87
CA SER A 73 13.46 -4.12 22.40
C SER A 73 12.20 -3.93 21.53
N VAL A 74 11.30 -3.03 21.92
CA VAL A 74 10.10 -2.73 21.13
C VAL A 74 10.46 -2.09 19.78
N SER A 75 11.32 -1.08 19.79
CA SER A 75 11.76 -0.42 18.57
C SER A 75 12.46 -1.41 17.63
N ASP A 76 13.29 -2.27 18.19
CA ASP A 76 14.05 -3.28 17.46
C ASP A 76 13.20 -4.33 16.77
N PHE A 77 12.06 -4.70 17.38
CA PHE A 77 11.19 -5.76 16.85
C PHE A 77 10.05 -5.24 15.97
N PHE A 78 9.47 -4.09 16.32
CA PHE A 78 8.23 -3.59 15.69
C PHE A 78 8.45 -2.46 14.69
N LEU A 79 9.61 -1.81 14.65
CA LEU A 79 9.91 -0.85 13.59
C LEU A 79 10.57 -1.57 12.40
N PRO A 80 10.28 -1.16 11.16
CA PRO A 80 10.83 -1.81 9.98
C PRO A 80 12.35 -1.72 9.98
N ARG A 81 13.04 -2.80 9.61
CA ARG A 81 14.50 -2.80 9.42
C ARG A 81 14.82 -3.07 7.95
N ILE A 82 15.32 -2.05 7.26
CA ILE A 82 15.72 -2.16 5.86
C ILE A 82 17.26 -2.20 5.81
N PRO A 83 17.88 -3.25 5.23
CA PRO A 83 19.33 -3.36 5.20
C PRO A 83 19.99 -2.15 4.54
N GLY A 84 20.95 -1.54 5.25
CA GLY A 84 21.70 -0.36 4.79
C GLY A 84 20.91 0.95 4.84
N VAL A 85 19.73 0.99 5.47
CA VAL A 85 18.89 2.18 5.61
C VAL A 85 18.61 2.42 7.08
N SER A 86 18.80 3.66 7.55
CA SER A 86 18.39 4.05 8.90
C SER A 86 16.88 4.32 8.90
N THR A 87 16.09 3.35 9.35
CA THR A 87 14.65 3.47 9.57
C THR A 87 14.36 4.18 10.89
N ALA A 88 14.82 5.42 11.00
CA ALA A 88 14.61 6.22 12.20
C ALA A 88 13.21 6.86 12.20
N ILE A 89 12.67 7.09 13.39
CA ILE A 89 11.44 7.87 13.64
C ILE A 89 11.79 9.02 14.59
N GLY A 90 11.14 10.18 14.45
CA GLY A 90 11.42 11.32 15.31
C GLY A 90 10.91 12.65 14.74
N SER A 91 11.07 13.71 15.53
CA SER A 91 10.50 15.03 15.23
C SER A 91 10.99 15.65 13.93
N GLY A 92 12.24 15.37 13.55
CA GLY A 92 12.87 15.82 12.30
C GLY A 92 12.84 14.81 11.16
N ILE A 93 12.15 13.67 11.31
CA ILE A 93 12.10 12.62 10.29
C ILE A 93 10.73 12.62 9.64
N TYR A 94 10.70 12.97 8.36
CA TYR A 94 9.48 12.91 7.56
C TYR A 94 9.24 11.48 7.07
N HIS A 95 8.00 10.99 7.23
CA HIS A 95 7.50 9.75 6.63
C HIS A 95 6.27 10.07 5.78
N PRO A 96 6.36 9.98 4.44
CA PRO A 96 5.24 10.32 3.57
C PRO A 96 4.10 9.29 3.70
N PRO A 97 2.83 9.66 3.51
CA PRO A 97 2.43 11.00 3.10
C PRO A 97 2.40 12.03 4.24
N PHE A 98 2.24 11.59 5.48
CA PHE A 98 2.28 12.44 6.67
C PHE A 98 2.47 11.58 7.92
N LEU A 99 2.88 12.22 9.01
CA LEU A 99 2.99 11.62 10.32
C LEU A 99 1.66 11.75 11.06
N TRP A 100 1.33 10.79 11.91
CA TRP A 100 0.08 10.82 12.68
C TRP A 100 -0.05 12.02 13.63
N LYS A 101 1.06 12.64 14.06
CA LYS A 101 1.03 13.93 14.80
C LYS A 101 0.45 15.09 13.99
N ASP A 102 0.46 14.99 12.66
CA ASP A 102 -0.04 16.00 11.73
C ASP A 102 -1.51 15.74 11.34
N SER A 103 -2.08 14.60 11.77
CA SER A 103 -3.50 14.27 11.58
C SER A 103 -4.44 15.05 12.49
N SER A 104 -5.71 15.14 12.08
CA SER A 104 -6.80 15.48 13.02
C SER A 104 -7.04 14.32 14.02
N PRO A 105 -7.57 14.60 15.22
CA PRO A 105 -7.90 13.54 16.17
C PRO A 105 -8.96 12.56 15.65
N GLU A 106 -9.92 13.02 14.84
CA GLU A 106 -10.92 12.16 14.21
C GLU A 106 -10.27 11.19 13.21
N SER A 107 -9.34 11.68 12.37
CA SER A 107 -8.56 10.84 11.45
C SER A 107 -7.70 9.82 12.18
N LEU A 108 -7.15 10.19 13.34
CA LEU A 108 -6.41 9.28 14.21
C LEU A 108 -7.34 8.22 14.81
N GLY A 109 -8.51 8.61 15.34
CA GLY A 109 -9.55 7.70 15.81
C GLY A 109 -9.99 6.71 14.74
N ASN A 110 -10.17 7.17 13.50
CA ASN A 110 -10.52 6.29 12.38
C ASN A 110 -9.38 5.32 12.03
N SER A 111 -8.12 5.73 12.22
CA SER A 111 -6.98 4.84 12.06
C SER A 111 -7.00 3.68 13.08
N PHE A 112 -7.52 3.89 14.29
CA PHE A 112 -7.76 2.81 15.26
C PHE A 112 -8.88 1.86 14.83
N THR A 113 -9.90 2.32 14.10
CA THR A 113 -10.93 1.44 13.54
C THR A 113 -10.33 0.51 12.47
N TYR A 114 -9.44 1.05 11.64
CA TYR A 114 -8.65 0.26 10.68
C TYR A 114 -7.81 -0.80 11.39
N ILE A 115 -7.13 -0.47 12.49
CA ILE A 115 -6.32 -1.42 13.28
C ILE A 115 -7.16 -2.61 13.74
N THR A 116 -8.33 -2.34 14.35
CA THR A 116 -9.27 -3.39 14.77
C THR A 116 -9.63 -4.31 13.61
N ASN A 117 -10.02 -3.73 12.48
CA ASN A 117 -10.48 -4.47 11.31
C ASN A 117 -9.32 -5.24 10.63
N ALA A 118 -8.10 -4.71 10.67
CA ALA A 118 -6.90 -5.37 10.14
C ALA A 118 -6.55 -6.62 10.97
N PHE A 119 -6.53 -6.52 12.29
CA PHE A 119 -6.33 -7.69 13.17
C PHE A 119 -7.45 -8.71 12.99
N TYR A 120 -8.71 -8.27 13.01
CA TYR A 120 -9.85 -9.15 12.79
C TYR A 120 -9.75 -9.91 11.48
N ARG A 121 -9.38 -9.24 10.39
CA ARG A 121 -9.16 -9.84 9.08
C ARG A 121 -8.07 -10.92 9.11
N ILE A 122 -6.93 -10.65 9.73
CA ILE A 122 -5.82 -11.61 9.81
C ILE A 122 -6.28 -12.86 10.60
N PHE A 123 -6.82 -12.67 11.81
CA PHE A 123 -7.20 -13.78 12.68
C PHE A 123 -8.38 -14.57 12.14
N SER A 124 -9.41 -13.91 11.58
CA SER A 124 -10.55 -14.59 10.97
C SER A 124 -10.14 -15.38 9.72
N ASN A 125 -9.24 -14.87 8.88
CA ASN A 125 -8.75 -15.61 7.72
C ASN A 125 -7.98 -16.88 8.12
N ILE A 126 -7.18 -16.81 9.19
CA ILE A 126 -6.45 -17.97 9.72
C ILE A 126 -7.41 -18.97 10.36
N ALA A 127 -8.45 -18.49 11.04
CA ALA A 127 -9.49 -19.35 11.60
C ALA A 127 -10.35 -20.03 10.52
N ASN A 128 -10.67 -19.33 9.43
CA ASN A 128 -11.38 -19.89 8.28
C ASN A 128 -10.59 -21.00 7.57
N ARG A 129 -9.27 -21.03 7.72
CA ARG A 129 -8.39 -22.12 7.24
C ARG A 129 -8.32 -23.29 8.23
N GLY A 130 -8.99 -23.21 9.37
CA GLY A 130 -8.98 -24.24 10.41
C GLY A 130 -7.70 -24.28 11.28
N ILE A 131 -6.78 -23.32 11.12
CA ILE A 131 -5.51 -23.28 11.86
C ILE A 131 -5.74 -22.83 13.31
N VAL A 132 -6.68 -21.90 13.51
CA VAL A 132 -7.09 -21.40 14.83
C VAL A 132 -8.61 -21.58 15.01
N PRO A 133 -9.11 -21.98 16.20
CA PRO A 133 -10.55 -22.05 16.44
C PRO A 133 -11.23 -20.67 16.33
N ASN A 134 -12.35 -20.57 15.61
CA ASN A 134 -13.12 -19.31 15.46
C ASN A 134 -13.43 -18.61 16.79
N LYS A 135 -13.74 -19.38 17.85
CA LYS A 135 -14.00 -18.84 19.20
C LYS A 135 -12.82 -18.10 19.85
N LYS A 136 -11.59 -18.25 19.31
CA LYS A 136 -10.40 -17.55 19.80
C LYS A 136 -10.14 -16.21 19.09
N VAL A 137 -10.84 -15.90 17.99
CA VAL A 137 -10.59 -14.71 17.17
C VAL A 137 -10.72 -13.42 17.98
N ASP A 138 -11.81 -13.27 18.75
CA ASP A 138 -12.03 -12.08 19.57
C ASP A 138 -10.98 -11.94 20.68
N GLY A 139 -10.53 -13.05 21.26
CA GLY A 139 -9.46 -13.04 22.28
C GLY A 139 -8.11 -12.61 21.70
N LEU A 140 -7.75 -13.14 20.53
CA LEU A 140 -6.53 -12.73 19.81
C LEU A 140 -6.60 -11.26 19.38
N LEU A 141 -7.76 -10.78 18.97
CA LEU A 141 -7.99 -9.37 18.65
C LEU A 141 -7.75 -8.49 19.87
N ASP A 142 -8.31 -8.84 21.03
CA ASP A 142 -8.12 -8.10 22.26
C ASP A 142 -6.65 -8.09 22.70
N ASP A 143 -5.96 -9.25 22.64
CA ASP A 143 -4.53 -9.35 22.95
C ASP A 143 -3.69 -8.48 22.01
N ALA A 144 -3.98 -8.48 20.71
CA ALA A 144 -3.31 -7.64 19.72
C ALA A 144 -3.54 -6.14 19.98
N CYS A 145 -4.78 -5.77 20.30
CA CYS A 145 -5.14 -4.39 20.66
C CYS A 145 -4.44 -3.92 21.93
N GLN A 146 -4.25 -4.80 22.92
CA GLN A 146 -3.47 -4.48 24.12
C GLN A 146 -1.98 -4.28 23.81
N ILE A 147 -1.40 -5.14 22.97
CA ILE A 147 0.02 -5.02 22.58
C ILE A 147 0.26 -3.73 21.80
N ILE A 148 -0.57 -3.42 20.79
CA ILE A 148 -0.38 -2.19 20.00
C ILE A 148 -0.60 -0.94 20.87
N SER A 149 -1.56 -0.98 21.80
CA SER A 149 -1.80 0.11 22.74
C SER A 149 -0.59 0.37 23.65
N HIS A 150 0.07 -0.70 24.09
CA HIS A 150 1.32 -0.60 24.85
C HIS A 150 2.41 0.09 24.02
N ILE A 151 2.66 -0.44 22.81
CA ILE A 151 3.69 0.09 21.89
C ILE A 151 3.46 1.58 21.63
N TYR A 152 2.20 1.96 21.40
CA TYR A 152 1.82 3.34 21.10
C TYR A 152 1.85 4.28 22.30
N ARG A 153 1.96 3.78 23.54
CA ARG A 153 2.07 4.61 24.75
C ARG A 153 3.52 4.75 25.23
N ILE A 154 4.47 3.98 24.70
CA ILE A 154 5.89 4.07 25.08
C ILE A 154 6.41 5.50 24.90
N GLN A 155 7.15 5.98 25.90
CA GLN A 155 7.80 7.30 25.90
C GLN A 155 6.82 8.44 25.54
N ASP A 156 5.69 8.51 26.25
CA ASP A 156 4.63 9.51 26.04
C ASP A 156 4.12 9.54 24.60
N GLY A 157 3.93 8.35 24.01
CA GLY A 157 3.42 8.17 22.67
C GLY A 157 4.39 8.52 21.55
N PHE A 158 5.69 8.38 21.78
CA PHE A 158 6.73 8.70 20.81
C PHE A 158 6.53 7.97 19.47
N ILE A 159 6.24 6.66 19.49
CA ILE A 159 6.00 5.87 18.29
C ILE A 159 4.74 6.36 17.57
N LEU A 160 3.62 6.45 18.30
CA LEU A 160 2.32 6.86 17.76
C LEU A 160 2.39 8.20 17.01
N LYS A 161 3.12 9.17 17.56
CA LYS A 161 3.33 10.51 16.95
C LYS A 161 4.08 10.47 15.61
N HIS A 162 5.04 9.55 15.47
CA HIS A 162 6.09 9.63 14.44
C HIS A 162 6.02 8.50 13.41
N ILE A 163 4.89 7.81 13.32
CA ILE A 163 4.60 6.84 12.25
C ILE A 163 3.57 7.38 11.27
N ASN A 164 3.45 6.71 10.14
CA ASN A 164 2.38 6.85 9.16
C ASN A 164 1.61 5.52 9.04
N ASN A 165 0.59 5.47 8.18
CA ASN A 165 -0.19 4.25 7.95
C ASN A 165 0.65 3.09 7.41
N ASN A 166 1.68 3.37 6.62
CA ASN A 166 2.54 2.34 6.04
C ASN A 166 3.37 1.61 7.12
N ILE A 167 3.95 2.35 8.07
CA ILE A 167 4.64 1.77 9.24
C ILE A 167 3.64 1.09 10.19
N ASN A 168 2.45 1.68 10.39
CA ASN A 168 1.40 1.04 11.19
C ASN A 168 1.01 -0.35 10.65
N MET A 169 0.82 -0.49 9.35
CA MET A 169 0.53 -1.79 8.72
C MET A 169 1.63 -2.83 9.00
N TYR A 170 2.90 -2.42 8.98
CA TYR A 170 4.00 -3.29 9.39
C TYR A 170 3.90 -3.70 10.87
N ILE A 171 3.65 -2.76 11.78
CA ILE A 171 3.49 -3.03 13.22
C ILE A 171 2.34 -4.03 13.45
N ILE A 172 1.17 -3.84 12.81
CA ILE A 172 0.02 -4.75 12.88
C ILE A 172 0.46 -6.17 12.47
N SER A 173 1.14 -6.32 11.34
CA SER A 173 1.61 -7.63 10.87
C SER A 173 2.64 -8.26 11.81
N ARG A 174 3.55 -7.48 12.41
CA ARG A 174 4.52 -7.98 13.40
C ARG A 174 3.84 -8.44 14.69
N ILE A 175 2.79 -7.75 15.14
CA ILE A 175 2.01 -8.16 16.31
C ILE A 175 1.25 -9.46 16.03
N ALA A 176 0.65 -9.60 14.85
CA ALA A 176 0.00 -10.84 14.46
C ALA A 176 0.98 -12.01 14.38
N GLU A 177 2.18 -11.81 13.81
CA GLU A 177 3.26 -12.79 13.80
C GLU A 177 3.72 -13.14 15.22
N LEU A 178 3.83 -12.17 16.14
CA LEU A 178 4.19 -12.44 17.53
C LEU A 178 3.15 -13.33 18.22
N LEU A 179 1.86 -13.06 18.04
CA LEU A 179 0.77 -13.81 18.66
C LEU A 179 0.61 -15.21 18.09
N LEU A 180 0.85 -15.38 16.78
CA LEU A 180 0.59 -16.63 16.07
C LEU A 180 1.85 -17.43 15.76
N THR A 181 3.04 -16.86 15.95
CA THR A 181 4.33 -17.32 15.40
C THR A 181 4.46 -17.17 13.88
N LYS A 182 5.71 -17.09 13.42
CA LYS A 182 6.07 -17.00 12.00
C LYS A 182 5.61 -18.20 11.17
N GLU A 183 5.50 -19.38 11.77
CA GLU A 183 5.03 -20.59 11.09
C GLU A 183 3.57 -20.47 10.64
N ILE A 184 2.73 -19.83 11.46
CA ILE A 184 1.31 -19.62 11.16
C ILE A 184 1.09 -18.35 10.34
N TYR A 185 1.83 -17.28 10.64
CA TYR A 185 1.72 -16.00 9.94
C TYR A 185 3.09 -15.33 9.77
N ASP A 186 3.62 -15.35 8.55
CA ASP A 186 4.85 -14.65 8.19
C ASP A 186 4.54 -13.22 7.72
N SER A 187 4.93 -12.24 8.52
CA SER A 187 4.71 -10.82 8.23
C SER A 187 5.44 -10.33 6.96
N LEU A 188 6.44 -11.06 6.46
CA LEU A 188 7.19 -10.74 5.25
C LEU A 188 6.76 -11.58 4.03
N ASN A 189 5.86 -12.54 4.23
CA ASN A 189 5.29 -13.39 3.18
C ASN A 189 3.78 -13.54 3.35
N GLN A 190 3.07 -12.43 3.15
CA GLN A 190 1.64 -12.31 3.41
C GLN A 190 0.80 -12.85 2.25
N GLU A 191 -0.34 -13.45 2.57
CA GLU A 191 -1.37 -13.82 1.59
C GLU A 191 -0.92 -14.70 0.38
N PRO A 192 0.03 -15.65 0.52
CA PRO A 192 0.60 -16.39 -0.62
C PRO A 192 -0.45 -17.07 -1.50
N MET A 193 -1.44 -17.74 -0.89
CA MET A 193 -2.51 -18.42 -1.64
C MET A 193 -3.38 -17.47 -2.46
N LEU A 194 -3.67 -16.26 -1.95
CA LEU A 194 -4.51 -15.29 -2.67
C LEU A 194 -3.76 -14.73 -3.87
N VAL A 195 -2.50 -14.37 -3.66
CA VAL A 195 -1.59 -13.91 -4.70
C VAL A 195 -1.46 -14.94 -5.80
N ASP A 196 -1.11 -16.19 -5.46
CA ASP A 196 -0.90 -17.25 -6.45
C ASP A 196 -2.14 -17.49 -7.29
N LYS A 197 -3.31 -17.61 -6.65
CA LYS A 197 -4.59 -17.79 -7.34
C LYS A 197 -4.90 -16.63 -8.29
N THR A 198 -4.65 -15.39 -7.85
CA THR A 198 -4.93 -14.19 -8.63
C THR A 198 -3.98 -14.06 -9.81
N LEU A 199 -2.70 -14.40 -9.60
CA LEU A 199 -1.68 -14.42 -10.64
C LEU A 199 -1.97 -15.49 -11.69
N ASP A 200 -2.28 -16.72 -11.28
CA ASP A 200 -2.63 -17.82 -12.20
C ASP A 200 -3.85 -17.47 -13.04
N HIS A 201 -4.90 -16.95 -12.40
CA HIS A 201 -6.10 -16.52 -13.11
C HIS A 201 -5.80 -15.41 -14.13
N THR A 202 -4.95 -14.45 -13.78
CA THR A 202 -4.60 -13.35 -14.68
C THR A 202 -3.73 -13.83 -15.84
N LEU A 203 -2.74 -14.69 -15.59
CA LEU A 203 -1.88 -15.27 -16.63
C LEU A 203 -2.67 -16.15 -17.62
N ASN A 204 -3.63 -16.95 -17.13
CA ASN A 204 -4.46 -17.80 -17.99
C ASN A 204 -5.29 -17.00 -19.01
N ASN A 205 -5.56 -15.71 -18.75
CA ASN A 205 -6.39 -14.86 -19.60
C ASN A 205 -5.59 -13.78 -20.35
N ILE A 206 -4.28 -13.63 -20.07
CA ILE A 206 -3.51 -12.48 -20.57
C ILE A 206 -3.34 -12.48 -22.10
N TYR A 207 -3.38 -13.66 -22.72
CA TYR A 207 -3.22 -13.82 -24.17
C TYR A 207 -4.25 -13.03 -24.99
N VAL A 208 -5.46 -12.82 -24.44
CA VAL A 208 -6.53 -12.06 -25.08
C VAL A 208 -6.12 -10.60 -25.33
N TYR A 209 -5.22 -10.08 -24.50
CA TYR A 209 -4.84 -8.67 -24.54
C TYR A 209 -3.61 -8.40 -25.41
N GLU A 210 -2.88 -9.42 -25.87
CA GLU A 210 -1.59 -9.27 -26.56
C GLU A 210 -1.66 -8.43 -27.86
N SER A 211 -2.80 -8.46 -28.54
CA SER A 211 -3.02 -7.74 -29.80
C SER A 211 -3.33 -6.24 -29.60
N PHE A 212 -3.77 -5.83 -28.41
CA PHE A 212 -4.19 -4.46 -28.15
C PHE A 212 -3.03 -3.46 -28.20
N PRO A 213 -3.26 -2.20 -28.63
CA PRO A 213 -2.22 -1.18 -28.67
C PRO A 213 -1.75 -0.80 -27.25
N VAL A 214 -0.52 -0.27 -27.14
CA VAL A 214 0.10 0.11 -25.85
C VAL A 214 -0.83 1.00 -25.01
N ILE A 215 -1.46 1.99 -25.63
CA ILE A 215 -2.36 2.93 -24.95
C ILE A 215 -3.54 2.24 -24.26
N SER A 216 -4.13 1.23 -24.91
CA SER A 216 -5.22 0.44 -24.33
C SER A 216 -4.71 -0.47 -23.22
N LEU A 217 -3.54 -1.08 -23.39
CA LEU A 217 -2.91 -1.90 -22.36
C LEU A 217 -2.59 -1.12 -21.08
N MET A 218 -2.14 0.13 -21.19
CA MET A 218 -2.00 1.04 -20.04
C MET A 218 -3.36 1.30 -19.35
N GLY A 219 -4.44 1.41 -20.14
CA GLY A 219 -5.80 1.53 -19.63
C GLY A 219 -6.28 0.27 -18.89
N PHE A 220 -6.08 -0.92 -19.46
CA PHE A 220 -6.42 -2.19 -18.82
C PHE A 220 -5.64 -2.38 -17.51
N ALA A 221 -4.36 -2.01 -17.48
CA ALA A 221 -3.56 -2.06 -16.25
C ALA A 221 -4.15 -1.20 -15.14
N LEU A 222 -4.75 -0.03 -15.46
CA LEU A 222 -5.45 0.79 -14.48
C LEU A 222 -6.82 0.21 -14.08
N GLY A 223 -7.60 -0.27 -15.05
CA GLY A 223 -8.88 -0.91 -14.77
C GLY A 223 -8.76 -2.16 -13.92
N ARG A 224 -7.66 -2.92 -14.05
CA ARG A 224 -7.41 -4.11 -13.25
C ARG A 224 -7.25 -3.78 -11.76
N GLY A 225 -6.61 -2.66 -11.44
CA GLY A 225 -6.49 -2.16 -10.06
C GLY A 225 -7.87 -1.85 -9.45
N ILE A 226 -8.73 -1.14 -10.18
CA ILE A 226 -10.11 -0.80 -9.75
C ILE A 226 -10.92 -2.06 -9.47
N ALA A 227 -10.90 -2.99 -10.42
CA ALA A 227 -11.70 -4.19 -10.39
C ALA A 227 -11.34 -5.10 -9.19
N PHE A 228 -10.08 -5.10 -8.79
CA PHE A 228 -9.63 -5.81 -7.59
C PHE A 228 -10.12 -5.12 -6.31
N LEU A 229 -10.02 -3.79 -6.21
CA LEU A 229 -10.51 -3.01 -5.07
C LEU A 229 -12.02 -3.23 -4.85
N GLU A 230 -12.83 -3.11 -5.90
CA GLU A 230 -14.29 -3.26 -5.84
C GLU A 230 -14.73 -4.68 -5.49
N LYS A 231 -14.14 -5.71 -6.12
CA LYS A 231 -14.45 -7.12 -5.80
C LYS A 231 -14.19 -7.46 -4.34
N THR A 232 -13.20 -6.79 -3.75
CA THR A 232 -12.83 -7.00 -2.35
C THR A 232 -13.82 -6.30 -1.39
N MET A 233 -14.48 -5.22 -1.82
CA MET A 233 -15.53 -4.51 -1.05
C MET A 233 -16.93 -5.11 -1.20
N ILE A 234 -17.26 -5.70 -2.35
CA ILE A 234 -18.60 -6.30 -2.59
C ILE A 234 -18.88 -7.51 -1.67
N ASN A 235 -17.86 -8.07 -1.01
CA ASN A 235 -18.04 -9.13 0.00
C ASN A 235 -18.41 -8.61 1.41
N SER A 236 -18.64 -7.31 1.59
CA SER A 236 -19.04 -6.68 2.86
C SER A 236 -20.33 -5.85 2.76
N ASP A 237 -21.47 -6.48 2.47
CA ASP A 237 -22.83 -5.89 2.62
C ASP A 237 -23.36 -4.94 1.53
N VAL A 238 -23.03 -5.18 0.25
CA VAL A 238 -23.80 -4.60 -0.87
C VAL A 238 -24.59 -5.70 -1.57
N GLY A 239 -25.89 -5.46 -1.78
CA GLY A 239 -26.84 -6.39 -2.38
C GLY A 239 -26.31 -7.05 -3.65
N MET A 240 -26.68 -8.31 -3.86
CA MET A 240 -26.21 -9.19 -4.94
C MET A 240 -26.49 -8.71 -6.37
N GLU A 241 -27.06 -7.52 -6.58
CA GLU A 241 -27.74 -7.18 -7.83
C GLU A 241 -26.86 -6.66 -8.97
N ASP A 242 -25.59 -6.27 -8.77
CA ASP A 242 -24.71 -5.93 -9.91
C ASP A 242 -23.25 -6.32 -9.67
N LYS A 243 -22.96 -7.62 -9.61
CA LYS A 243 -21.57 -8.11 -9.69
C LYS A 243 -21.06 -8.00 -11.13
N VAL A 244 -20.65 -6.81 -11.53
CA VAL A 244 -19.84 -6.61 -12.74
C VAL A 244 -18.54 -7.41 -12.57
N SER A 245 -18.17 -8.22 -13.57
CA SER A 245 -16.98 -9.07 -13.43
C SER A 245 -15.71 -8.21 -13.41
N VAL A 246 -14.63 -8.74 -12.82
CA VAL A 246 -13.34 -8.05 -12.77
C VAL A 246 -12.86 -7.72 -14.19
N ASP A 247 -13.16 -8.60 -15.13
CA ASP A 247 -12.79 -8.45 -16.53
C ASP A 247 -13.64 -7.37 -17.22
N ASP A 248 -14.95 -7.29 -16.96
CA ASP A 248 -15.81 -6.23 -17.50
C ASP A 248 -15.37 -4.84 -17.03
N ARG A 249 -15.02 -4.70 -15.74
CA ARG A 249 -14.46 -3.46 -15.20
C ARG A 249 -13.12 -3.12 -15.86
N THR A 250 -12.21 -4.09 -15.93
CA THR A 250 -10.91 -3.94 -16.60
C THR A 250 -11.09 -3.43 -18.03
N ASN A 251 -12.04 -4.02 -18.76
CA ASN A 251 -12.32 -3.73 -20.16
C ASN A 251 -13.00 -2.39 -20.39
N SER A 252 -13.66 -1.83 -19.39
CA SER A 252 -14.34 -0.53 -19.51
C SER A 252 -13.40 0.68 -19.44
N VAL A 253 -12.24 0.55 -18.78
CA VAL A 253 -11.36 1.69 -18.46
C VAL A 253 -10.61 2.29 -19.65
N PRO A 254 -10.10 1.52 -20.64
CA PRO A 254 -9.42 2.12 -21.80
C PRO A 254 -10.24 3.17 -22.55
N ASP A 255 -11.56 2.98 -22.59
CA ASP A 255 -12.50 3.86 -23.29
C ASP A 255 -13.00 5.02 -22.42
N GLN A 256 -12.67 5.03 -21.11
CA GLN A 256 -13.00 6.13 -20.21
C GLN A 256 -12.11 7.33 -20.47
N LYS A 257 -12.68 8.53 -20.28
CA LYS A 257 -11.91 9.76 -20.26
C LYS A 257 -11.17 9.88 -18.94
N PHE A 258 -9.85 9.94 -19.01
CA PHE A 258 -8.98 10.18 -17.87
C PHE A 258 -8.98 11.66 -17.52
N THR A 259 -9.11 11.99 -16.24
CA THR A 259 -9.05 13.38 -15.77
C THR A 259 -7.66 13.97 -15.95
N ILE A 260 -6.63 13.16 -15.70
CA ILE A 260 -5.22 13.47 -15.93
C ILE A 260 -4.65 12.35 -16.79
N ASP A 261 -4.20 12.66 -18.01
CA ASP A 261 -3.79 11.66 -18.99
C ASP A 261 -2.49 12.05 -19.73
N TYR A 262 -1.37 11.55 -19.21
CA TYR A 262 -0.04 11.69 -19.81
C TYR A 262 0.45 10.39 -20.44
N ARG A 263 -0.44 9.44 -20.76
CA ARG A 263 -0.05 8.18 -21.41
C ARG A 263 0.63 8.43 -22.76
N TRP A 264 0.02 9.28 -23.59
CA TRP A 264 0.60 9.68 -24.87
C TRP A 264 1.91 10.45 -24.73
N HIS A 265 2.06 11.27 -23.69
CA HIS A 265 3.31 11.96 -23.41
C HIS A 265 4.46 10.97 -23.11
N LEU A 266 4.19 9.88 -22.37
CA LEU A 266 5.17 8.82 -22.15
C LEU A 266 5.55 8.12 -23.45
N ILE A 267 4.55 7.71 -24.24
CA ILE A 267 4.76 7.01 -25.52
C ILE A 267 5.60 7.88 -26.46
N ASP A 268 5.19 9.12 -26.68
CA ASP A 268 5.88 10.10 -27.54
C ASP A 268 7.32 10.36 -27.07
N ARG A 269 7.56 10.47 -25.76
CA ARG A 269 8.92 10.65 -25.21
C ARG A 269 9.84 9.48 -25.59
N VAL A 270 9.34 8.25 -25.52
CA VAL A 270 10.12 7.05 -25.88
C VAL A 270 10.33 6.97 -27.40
N GLU A 271 9.26 7.18 -28.18
CA GLU A 271 9.31 7.13 -29.64
C GLU A 271 10.26 8.17 -30.23
N LYS A 272 10.25 9.40 -29.71
CA LYS A 272 11.19 10.46 -30.11
C LYS A 272 12.64 10.09 -29.84
N SER A 273 12.92 9.46 -28.70
CA SER A 273 14.29 8.98 -28.40
C SER A 273 14.71 7.88 -29.37
N ASN A 274 13.80 6.94 -29.66
CA ASN A 274 14.04 5.84 -30.58
C ASN A 274 14.28 6.33 -32.02
N ALA A 275 13.44 7.25 -32.52
CA ALA A 275 13.60 7.87 -33.84
C ALA A 275 14.93 8.63 -33.96
N GLY A 276 15.42 9.21 -32.87
CA GLY A 276 16.72 9.87 -32.80
C GLY A 276 17.92 8.94 -32.59
N GLY A 277 17.71 7.62 -32.49
CA GLY A 277 18.77 6.65 -32.23
C GLY A 277 19.38 6.74 -30.83
N LYS A 278 18.68 7.36 -29.87
CA LYS A 278 19.18 7.63 -28.51
C LYS A 278 18.64 6.61 -27.53
N SER A 279 19.55 6.02 -26.74
CA SER A 279 19.19 5.18 -25.59
C SER A 279 18.36 5.98 -24.60
N ILE A 280 17.27 5.39 -24.11
CA ILE A 280 16.45 5.94 -23.03
C ILE A 280 16.13 4.84 -22.01
N CYS A 281 16.22 5.17 -20.74
CA CYS A 281 16.06 4.25 -19.62
C CYS A 281 14.91 4.67 -18.72
N MET A 282 13.93 3.78 -18.53
CA MET A 282 12.85 3.94 -17.58
C MET A 282 13.07 3.03 -16.36
N CYS A 283 13.09 3.60 -15.16
CA CYS A 283 12.96 2.80 -13.94
C CYS A 283 11.46 2.58 -13.65
N VAL A 284 11.08 1.35 -13.33
CA VAL A 284 9.68 0.94 -13.17
C VAL A 284 9.48 0.42 -11.75
N ILE A 285 8.48 0.94 -11.05
CA ILE A 285 8.00 0.47 -9.75
C ILE A 285 6.53 0.06 -9.95
N LEU A 286 6.23 -1.21 -9.68
CA LEU A 286 4.89 -1.77 -9.86
C LEU A 286 4.21 -2.03 -8.50
N ASP A 287 2.88 -1.98 -8.49
CA ASP A 287 2.04 -2.13 -7.28
C ASP A 287 1.47 -3.54 -7.18
N ASP A 288 0.20 -3.78 -7.48
CA ASP A 288 -0.44 -5.06 -7.19
C ASP A 288 -0.15 -6.15 -8.24
N THR A 289 -0.16 -7.42 -7.81
CA THR A 289 0.24 -8.57 -8.64
C THR A 289 -0.52 -8.66 -9.97
N SER A 290 -1.86 -8.53 -9.96
CA SER A 290 -2.67 -8.70 -11.17
C SER A 290 -2.52 -7.57 -12.17
N GLU A 291 -2.46 -6.33 -11.72
CA GLU A 291 -2.27 -5.19 -12.63
C GLU A 291 -0.84 -5.15 -13.16
N SER A 292 0.15 -5.57 -12.37
CA SER A 292 1.55 -5.67 -12.78
C SER A 292 1.76 -6.60 -13.98
N VAL A 293 0.92 -7.64 -14.15
CA VAL A 293 0.93 -8.50 -15.36
C VAL A 293 0.59 -7.67 -16.61
N PHE A 294 -0.43 -6.81 -16.54
CA PHE A 294 -0.80 -5.91 -17.64
C PHE A 294 0.26 -4.84 -17.85
N ASP A 295 0.87 -4.34 -16.77
CA ASP A 295 1.96 -3.38 -16.88
C ASP A 295 3.15 -3.95 -17.65
N LEU A 296 3.57 -5.17 -17.30
CA LEU A 296 4.64 -5.87 -18.01
C LEU A 296 4.26 -6.18 -19.46
N LEU A 297 2.97 -6.35 -19.79
CA LEU A 297 2.52 -6.62 -21.15
C LEU A 297 2.70 -5.39 -22.06
N TRP A 298 2.30 -4.19 -21.60
CA TRP A 298 2.52 -2.98 -22.38
C TRP A 298 4.00 -2.60 -22.44
N ILE A 299 4.75 -2.82 -21.35
CA ILE A 299 6.20 -2.63 -21.32
C ILE A 299 6.88 -3.53 -22.35
N GLN A 300 6.50 -4.81 -22.41
CA GLN A 300 6.98 -5.74 -23.43
C GLN A 300 6.76 -5.20 -24.85
N LYS A 301 5.57 -4.67 -25.12
CA LYS A 301 5.21 -4.11 -26.43
C LYS A 301 6.03 -2.86 -26.75
N MET A 302 6.20 -1.96 -25.79
CA MET A 302 7.09 -0.79 -25.93
C MET A 302 8.53 -1.19 -26.25
N ILE A 303 9.08 -2.22 -25.61
CA ILE A 303 10.44 -2.73 -25.89
C ILE A 303 10.54 -3.36 -27.28
N LYS A 304 9.47 -3.99 -27.79
CA LYS A 304 9.42 -4.54 -29.17
C LYS A 304 9.48 -3.40 -30.20
N GLU A 305 8.71 -2.34 -29.96
CA GLU A 305 8.55 -1.22 -30.89
C GLU A 305 9.70 -0.21 -30.82
N ASN A 306 10.42 -0.15 -29.69
CA ASN A 306 11.49 0.82 -29.46
C ASN A 306 12.81 0.12 -29.15
N HIS A 307 13.73 0.06 -30.12
CA HIS A 307 14.99 -0.66 -30.00
C HIS A 307 15.88 -0.11 -28.89
N PHE A 308 15.91 1.21 -28.74
CA PHE A 308 16.78 1.92 -27.79
C PHE A 308 16.21 2.08 -26.38
N LEU A 309 14.99 1.57 -26.12
CA LEU A 309 14.38 1.58 -24.80
C LEU A 309 15.02 0.53 -23.90
N LYS A 310 15.43 0.94 -22.70
CA LYS A 310 15.85 0.09 -21.60
C LYS A 310 14.91 0.26 -20.41
N ILE A 311 14.59 -0.84 -19.76
CA ILE A 311 13.73 -0.87 -18.57
C ILE A 311 14.53 -1.41 -17.41
N ILE A 312 14.42 -0.76 -16.25
CA ILE A 312 14.93 -1.32 -14.99
C ILE A 312 13.76 -1.44 -14.02
N LEU A 313 13.30 -2.67 -13.81
CA LEU A 313 12.24 -2.97 -12.87
C LEU A 313 12.82 -3.04 -11.45
N LEU A 314 12.40 -2.12 -10.58
CA LEU A 314 12.65 -2.20 -9.15
C LEU A 314 11.54 -3.02 -8.50
N VAL A 315 11.87 -4.19 -7.96
CA VAL A 315 10.89 -5.17 -7.46
C VAL A 315 11.20 -5.59 -6.04
N ASN A 316 10.17 -5.69 -5.20
CA ASN A 316 10.34 -6.09 -3.80
C ASN A 316 10.62 -7.58 -3.66
N THR A 317 11.44 -7.96 -2.69
CA THR A 317 11.67 -9.36 -2.31
C THR A 317 10.72 -9.86 -1.23
N ALA A 318 10.18 -8.95 -0.41
CA ALA A 318 9.14 -9.28 0.57
C ALA A 318 7.75 -9.23 -0.07
N GLN A 319 6.88 -10.18 0.28
CA GLN A 319 5.49 -10.19 -0.15
C GLN A 319 4.62 -9.57 0.94
N ILE A 320 4.31 -8.29 0.76
CA ILE A 320 3.45 -7.52 1.66
C ILE A 320 2.09 -7.35 0.98
N SER A 321 1.01 -7.77 1.64
CA SER A 321 -0.31 -7.83 1.03
C SER A 321 -0.30 -8.60 -0.30
N ILE A 322 -0.77 -7.99 -1.39
CA ILE A 322 -0.86 -8.56 -2.74
C ILE A 322 0.08 -7.85 -3.73
N ASN A 323 1.04 -7.09 -3.21
CA ASN A 323 2.00 -6.36 -4.00
C ASN A 323 2.89 -7.30 -4.82
N PHE A 324 3.35 -6.78 -5.95
CA PHE A 324 4.21 -7.46 -6.88
C PHE A 324 5.61 -7.72 -6.31
N THR A 325 6.10 -8.94 -6.48
CA THR A 325 7.41 -9.37 -5.97
C THR A 325 8.25 -10.09 -7.01
N SER A 326 9.54 -10.28 -6.72
CA SER A 326 10.45 -10.97 -7.61
C SER A 326 10.10 -12.45 -7.79
N SER A 327 9.44 -13.06 -6.80
CA SER A 327 8.90 -14.42 -6.93
C SER A 327 7.81 -14.51 -8.00
N MET A 328 6.89 -13.54 -8.00
CA MET A 328 5.83 -13.46 -9.01
C MET A 328 6.39 -13.15 -10.39
N LEU A 329 7.39 -12.26 -10.49
CA LEU A 329 8.06 -11.95 -11.74
C LEU A 329 8.64 -13.21 -12.40
N ARG A 330 9.28 -14.10 -11.63
CA ARG A 330 9.79 -15.38 -12.16
C ARG A 330 8.68 -16.21 -12.81
N LYS A 331 7.52 -16.28 -12.18
CA LYS A 331 6.35 -16.99 -12.71
C LYS A 331 5.78 -16.33 -13.97
N ILE A 332 5.72 -14.99 -14.01
CA ILE A 332 5.29 -14.23 -15.19
C ILE A 332 6.25 -14.46 -16.37
N LEU A 333 7.56 -14.35 -16.16
CA LEU A 333 8.56 -14.51 -17.22
C LEU A 333 8.63 -15.94 -17.76
N ALA A 334 8.21 -16.93 -16.97
CA ALA A 334 8.08 -18.32 -17.44
C ALA A 334 6.83 -18.55 -18.31
N HIS A 335 5.87 -17.62 -18.32
CA HIS A 335 4.64 -17.75 -19.09
C HIS A 335 4.86 -17.39 -20.57
N GLN A 336 4.23 -18.13 -21.49
CA GLN A 336 4.44 -18.00 -22.95
C GLN A 336 4.22 -16.58 -23.49
N SER A 337 3.21 -15.86 -22.98
CA SER A 337 2.90 -14.48 -23.37
C SER A 337 4.03 -13.48 -23.10
N PHE A 338 4.97 -13.83 -22.20
CA PHE A 338 6.10 -13.00 -21.79
C PHE A 338 7.45 -13.55 -22.28
N ALA A 339 7.47 -14.55 -23.18
CA ALA A 339 8.69 -15.14 -23.69
C ALA A 339 9.63 -14.10 -24.34
N PHE A 340 9.07 -13.09 -25.02
CA PHE A 340 9.89 -12.01 -25.56
C PHE A 340 10.51 -11.18 -24.44
N LEU A 341 9.75 -10.74 -23.43
CA LEU A 341 10.29 -9.96 -22.32
C LEU A 341 11.38 -10.74 -21.57
N ALA A 342 11.16 -12.03 -21.33
CA ALA A 342 12.15 -12.94 -20.75
C ALA A 342 13.44 -13.00 -21.58
N SER A 343 13.34 -13.02 -22.91
CA SER A 343 14.52 -12.98 -23.81
C SER A 343 15.31 -11.66 -23.77
N LYS A 344 14.78 -10.62 -23.11
CA LYS A 344 15.41 -9.30 -22.97
C LYS A 344 15.98 -9.04 -21.57
N VAL A 345 15.86 -10.01 -20.67
CA VAL A 345 16.48 -9.97 -19.35
C VAL A 345 17.99 -9.82 -19.52
N GLU A 346 18.60 -8.87 -18.78
CA GLU A 346 20.02 -8.48 -18.87
C GLU A 346 20.48 -7.79 -20.18
N ASP A 347 19.56 -7.50 -21.11
CA ASP A 347 19.85 -6.77 -22.36
C ASP A 347 19.15 -5.41 -22.37
N ARG A 348 17.81 -5.45 -22.38
CA ARG A 348 16.95 -4.25 -22.39
C ARG A 348 15.93 -4.23 -21.26
N PHE A 349 15.80 -5.31 -20.52
CA PHE A 349 14.98 -5.42 -19.32
C PHE A 349 15.87 -5.89 -18.17
N PHE A 350 16.05 -5.07 -17.16
CA PHE A 350 16.91 -5.36 -16.01
C PHE A 350 16.05 -5.45 -14.76
N VAL A 351 16.41 -6.35 -13.85
CA VAL A 351 15.69 -6.55 -12.59
C VAL A 351 16.57 -6.12 -11.44
N CYS A 352 16.12 -5.12 -10.68
CA CYS A 352 16.71 -4.72 -9.41
C CYS A 352 15.79 -5.18 -8.28
N GLU A 353 16.06 -6.36 -7.72
CA GLU A 353 15.39 -6.79 -6.50
C GLU A 353 15.75 -5.83 -5.35
N THR A 354 14.85 -5.45 -4.45
CA THR A 354 15.12 -4.65 -3.25
C THR A 354 14.28 -5.18 -2.08
N PHE A 355 14.74 -5.03 -0.84
CA PHE A 355 13.95 -5.45 0.32
C PHE A 355 13.25 -4.25 0.93
N CYS A 356 11.92 -4.32 1.02
CA CYS A 356 11.11 -3.37 1.76
C CYS A 356 9.97 -4.11 2.48
N PRO A 357 9.87 -4.06 3.81
CA PRO A 357 8.81 -4.75 4.55
C PRO A 357 7.50 -3.95 4.63
N LEU A 358 7.35 -2.93 3.78
CA LEU A 358 6.26 -1.95 3.79
C LEU A 358 5.33 -2.17 2.59
N ILE A 359 4.08 -1.67 2.68
CA ILE A 359 3.08 -1.80 1.59
C ILE A 359 3.43 -0.95 0.36
N SER A 360 4.38 -0.04 0.47
CA SER A 360 4.92 0.72 -0.65
C SER A 360 6.31 1.21 -0.30
N PHE A 361 7.14 1.42 -1.33
CA PHE A 361 8.45 2.05 -1.15
C PHE A 361 8.27 3.50 -0.70
N GLN A 362 9.08 3.94 0.28
CA GLN A 362 9.11 5.34 0.68
C GLN A 362 10.40 5.99 0.17
N THR A 363 10.33 7.19 -0.40
CA THR A 363 11.50 7.87 -0.99
C THR A 363 12.67 8.02 0.01
N ASN A 364 12.35 8.32 1.27
CA ASN A 364 13.32 8.44 2.36
C ASN A 364 13.93 7.08 2.79
N MET A 365 13.30 5.95 2.45
CA MET A 365 13.71 4.60 2.87
C MET A 365 14.30 3.74 1.73
N PHE A 366 14.56 4.31 0.55
CA PHE A 366 15.20 3.54 -0.51
C PHE A 366 16.59 3.06 -0.10
N GLN A 367 16.84 1.77 -0.34
CA GLN A 367 18.19 1.19 -0.29
C GLN A 367 19.09 1.86 -1.32
N GLU A 368 20.39 1.98 -1.00
CA GLU A 368 21.37 2.64 -1.86
C GLU A 368 21.39 2.09 -3.29
N LYS A 369 21.21 0.78 -3.48
CA LYS A 369 21.11 0.20 -4.83
C LYS A 369 19.90 0.70 -5.62
N ALA A 370 18.74 0.84 -4.97
CA ALA A 370 17.53 1.35 -5.60
C ALA A 370 17.72 2.83 -5.98
N ARG A 371 18.28 3.63 -5.06
CA ARG A 371 18.64 5.04 -5.31
C ARG A 371 19.57 5.18 -6.51
N ARG A 372 20.63 4.36 -6.60
CA ARG A 372 21.57 4.37 -7.72
C ARG A 372 20.90 4.07 -9.06
N ILE A 373 19.98 3.11 -9.08
CA ILE A 373 19.25 2.75 -10.30
C ILE A 373 18.30 3.87 -10.72
N ILE A 374 17.51 4.41 -9.79
CA ILE A 374 16.65 5.57 -10.05
C ILE A 374 17.48 6.74 -10.58
N ASN A 375 18.63 7.03 -9.96
CA ASN A 375 19.53 8.10 -10.40
C ASN A 375 20.11 7.88 -11.80
N LYS A 376 20.28 6.64 -12.24
CA LYS A 376 20.79 6.28 -13.57
C LYS A 376 19.71 6.26 -14.66
N SER A 377 18.43 6.14 -14.32
CA SER A 377 17.36 6.17 -15.32
C SER A 377 17.09 7.59 -15.81
N ASP A 378 16.54 7.73 -17.01
CA ASP A 378 16.15 9.03 -17.56
C ASP A 378 14.84 9.54 -16.96
N PHE A 379 13.95 8.62 -16.58
CA PHE A 379 12.70 8.90 -15.88
C PHE A 379 12.24 7.66 -15.08
N VAL A 380 11.19 7.83 -14.29
CA VAL A 380 10.60 6.78 -13.46
C VAL A 380 9.12 6.62 -13.80
N TYR A 381 8.61 5.39 -13.77
CA TYR A 381 7.20 5.06 -13.77
C TYR A 381 6.85 4.38 -12.45
N VAL A 382 5.86 4.93 -11.75
CA VAL A 382 5.40 4.47 -10.44
C VAL A 382 3.92 4.13 -10.54
N LYS A 383 3.60 2.86 -10.43
CA LYS A 383 2.23 2.36 -10.37
C LYS A 383 1.75 2.35 -8.91
N GLY A 384 0.46 2.60 -8.69
CA GLY A 384 -0.23 2.35 -7.44
C GLY A 384 -0.47 3.56 -6.57
N LEU A 385 -1.60 3.57 -5.87
CA LEU A 385 -2.03 4.68 -5.01
C LEU A 385 -1.09 4.85 -3.81
N ASN A 386 -0.82 3.77 -3.07
CA ASN A 386 0.07 3.82 -1.91
C ASN A 386 1.49 4.22 -2.30
N PHE A 387 1.93 3.92 -3.53
CA PHE A 387 3.22 4.36 -4.05
C PHE A 387 3.19 5.83 -4.49
N PHE A 388 2.09 6.34 -5.06
CA PHE A 388 1.95 7.78 -5.25
C PHE A 388 2.06 8.50 -3.90
N GLU A 389 1.41 8.03 -2.86
CA GLU A 389 1.48 8.67 -1.54
C GLU A 389 2.88 8.66 -0.93
N THR A 390 3.69 7.62 -1.14
CA THR A 390 4.95 7.45 -0.39
C THR A 390 6.23 7.60 -1.22
N CYS A 391 6.15 7.46 -2.54
CA CYS A 391 7.27 7.38 -3.47
C CYS A 391 7.33 8.62 -4.38
N GLN A 392 7.41 9.80 -3.76
CA GLN A 392 7.62 11.08 -4.43
C GLN A 392 9.11 11.26 -4.77
N ILE A 393 9.52 11.07 -6.04
CA ILE A 393 10.92 11.11 -6.49
C ILE A 393 11.22 12.44 -7.19
N LYS A 394 11.58 13.48 -6.41
CA LYS A 394 11.78 14.84 -6.95
C LYS A 394 12.98 14.94 -7.88
N GLU A 395 13.97 14.06 -7.77
CA GLU A 395 15.21 14.11 -8.53
C GLU A 395 15.05 13.64 -9.99
N LYS A 396 13.86 13.12 -10.34
CA LYS A 396 13.57 12.57 -11.67
C LYS A 396 12.22 13.02 -12.20
N ASP A 397 12.14 13.06 -13.53
CA ASP A 397 10.86 13.04 -14.21
C ASP A 397 10.13 11.74 -13.85
N THR A 398 8.90 11.85 -13.38
CA THR A 398 8.16 10.70 -12.85
C THR A 398 6.76 10.65 -13.43
N TYR A 399 6.35 9.46 -13.88
CA TYR A 399 4.97 9.16 -14.23
C TYR A 399 4.33 8.39 -13.08
N HIS A 400 3.13 8.80 -12.68
CA HIS A 400 2.32 8.06 -11.72
C HIS A 400 1.06 7.54 -12.39
N ALA A 401 0.75 6.27 -12.18
CA ALA A 401 -0.47 5.65 -12.67
C ALA A 401 -1.20 4.98 -11.51
N TYR A 402 -2.41 5.46 -11.19
CA TYR A 402 -3.22 4.90 -10.10
C TYR A 402 -4.68 5.32 -10.27
N VAL A 403 -5.54 4.76 -9.42
CA VAL A 403 -6.93 5.21 -9.30
C VAL A 403 -7.14 5.79 -7.92
N VAL A 404 -7.82 6.93 -7.87
CA VAL A 404 -8.14 7.59 -6.61
C VAL A 404 -9.09 6.71 -5.82
N TYR A 405 -8.72 6.39 -4.57
CA TYR A 405 -9.62 5.69 -3.67
C TYR A 405 -9.32 6.05 -2.22
N GLY A 406 -10.33 6.58 -1.53
CA GLY A 406 -10.25 6.89 -0.11
C GLY A 406 -9.83 8.33 0.18
N PRO A 407 -9.99 8.77 1.44
CA PRO A 407 -9.93 10.18 1.81
C PRO A 407 -8.56 10.83 1.55
N ILE A 408 -7.47 10.11 1.83
CA ILE A 408 -6.11 10.62 1.63
C ILE A 408 -5.78 10.75 0.14
N ALA A 409 -6.19 9.77 -0.66
CA ALA A 409 -6.05 9.81 -2.11
C ALA A 409 -6.80 11.00 -2.70
N ARG A 410 -8.05 11.25 -2.27
CA ARG A 410 -8.83 12.41 -2.73
C ARG A 410 -8.15 13.71 -2.34
N LEU A 411 -7.67 13.82 -1.10
CA LEU A 411 -6.96 15.01 -0.62
C LEU A 411 -5.70 15.31 -1.45
N TYR A 412 -4.87 14.31 -1.75
CA TYR A 412 -3.63 14.53 -2.50
C TYR A 412 -3.78 14.55 -4.00
N SER A 413 -4.80 13.92 -4.55
CA SER A 413 -5.08 14.02 -5.98
C SER A 413 -5.87 15.30 -6.32
N GLY A 414 -6.72 15.77 -5.41
CA GLY A 414 -7.70 16.81 -5.67
C GLY A 414 -8.87 16.31 -6.54
N LEU A 415 -9.07 14.99 -6.60
CA LEU A 415 -10.01 14.32 -7.49
C LEU A 415 -10.93 13.37 -6.71
N GLU A 416 -12.04 12.97 -7.34
CA GLU A 416 -13.04 12.07 -6.74
C GLU A 416 -12.61 10.60 -6.79
N ASP A 417 -13.19 9.77 -5.91
CA ASP A 417 -12.98 8.33 -5.93
C ASP A 417 -13.29 7.74 -7.31
N TYR A 418 -12.53 6.69 -7.66
CA TYR A 418 -12.57 6.00 -8.95
C TYR A 418 -12.07 6.82 -10.15
N SER A 419 -11.58 8.06 -9.95
CA SER A 419 -10.91 8.81 -11.02
C SER A 419 -9.62 8.11 -11.45
N PRO A 420 -9.49 7.69 -12.72
CA PRO A 420 -8.26 7.08 -13.20
C PRO A 420 -7.24 8.18 -13.56
N ILE A 421 -6.01 8.00 -13.10
CA ILE A 421 -4.92 8.99 -13.22
C ILE A 421 -3.73 8.35 -13.93
N PHE A 422 -3.22 9.05 -14.94
CA PHE A 422 -1.89 8.85 -15.49
C PHE A 422 -1.19 10.20 -15.55
N ALA A 423 -0.47 10.56 -14.49
CA ALA A 423 0.12 11.89 -14.31
C ALA A 423 1.60 11.92 -14.66
N TYR A 424 2.06 13.06 -15.18
CA TYR A 424 3.47 13.38 -15.33
C TYR A 424 3.87 14.47 -14.33
N ILE A 425 4.93 14.22 -13.56
CA ILE A 425 5.52 15.17 -12.64
C ILE A 425 6.96 15.41 -13.10
N PRO A 426 7.31 16.64 -13.49
CA PRO A 426 8.67 16.95 -13.91
C PRO A 426 9.64 16.96 -12.74
N ARG A 427 10.91 16.67 -13.04
CA ARG A 427 12.01 16.78 -12.08
C ARG A 427 11.98 18.12 -11.33
N GLY A 428 12.21 18.05 -10.03
CA GLY A 428 12.26 19.19 -9.10
C GLY A 428 10.92 19.48 -8.42
N ARG A 429 9.89 18.68 -8.68
CA ARG A 429 8.54 18.86 -8.12
C ARG A 429 8.03 17.60 -7.42
N GLU A 430 6.98 17.78 -6.63
CA GLU A 430 6.16 16.72 -6.05
C GLU A 430 4.77 16.72 -6.68
N GLY A 431 4.11 15.57 -6.64
CA GLY A 431 2.73 15.39 -7.07
C GLY A 431 1.71 15.89 -6.05
N TYR A 432 2.13 16.20 -4.83
CA TYR A 432 1.34 16.91 -3.83
C TYR A 432 2.27 17.49 -2.76
N VAL A 433 1.78 18.46 -1.98
CA VAL A 433 2.46 18.98 -0.80
C VAL A 433 1.53 18.88 0.40
N HIS A 434 1.89 18.04 1.36
CA HIS A 434 1.10 17.87 2.58
C HIS A 434 1.13 19.12 3.47
N ASN A 435 0.00 19.39 4.13
CA ASN A 435 -0.12 20.36 5.20
C ASN A 435 -1.09 19.84 6.26
N LYS A 436 -0.82 20.16 7.53
CA LYS A 436 -1.72 19.84 8.65
C LYS A 436 -3.09 20.49 8.51
N ASP A 437 -3.14 21.68 7.92
CA ASP A 437 -4.39 22.31 7.50
C ASP A 437 -4.74 21.81 6.10
N GLU A 438 -5.74 20.93 5.99
CA GLU A 438 -6.15 20.30 4.73
C GLU A 438 -6.42 21.34 3.62
N ARG A 439 -6.86 22.55 3.97
CA ARG A 439 -7.12 23.65 3.01
C ARG A 439 -5.85 24.21 2.38
N LYS A 440 -4.69 23.89 2.92
CA LYS A 440 -3.36 24.32 2.45
C LYS A 440 -2.58 23.18 1.79
N VAL A 441 -3.19 22.00 1.66
CA VAL A 441 -2.61 20.92 0.85
C VAL A 441 -2.61 21.37 -0.61
N VAL A 442 -1.46 21.20 -1.28
CA VAL A 442 -1.38 21.36 -2.73
C VAL A 442 -1.58 19.99 -3.35
N SER A 443 -2.64 19.83 -4.13
CA SER A 443 -3.00 18.54 -4.73
C SER A 443 -2.31 18.31 -6.08
N LEU A 444 -2.40 17.08 -6.59
CA LEU A 444 -1.94 16.74 -7.93
C LEU A 444 -2.65 17.56 -9.00
N SER A 445 -3.95 17.77 -8.86
CA SER A 445 -4.72 18.59 -9.79
C SER A 445 -4.17 20.02 -9.86
N ASP A 446 -3.79 20.60 -8.71
CA ASP A 446 -3.17 21.94 -8.64
C ASP A 446 -1.78 21.94 -9.29
N CYS A 447 -0.98 20.92 -9.00
CA CYS A 447 0.35 20.76 -9.59
C CYS A 447 0.24 20.64 -11.11
N VAL A 448 -0.70 19.84 -11.62
CA VAL A 448 -0.81 19.50 -13.05
C VAL A 448 -1.37 20.65 -13.89
N VAL A 449 -2.35 21.39 -13.37
CA VAL A 449 -2.94 22.54 -14.07
C VAL A 449 -1.92 23.66 -14.30
N THR A 450 -0.89 23.80 -13.46
CA THR A 450 0.20 24.78 -13.66
C THR A 450 1.22 24.40 -14.74
N PHE A 451 1.08 23.26 -15.42
CA PHE A 451 1.98 22.83 -16.50
C PHE A 451 1.47 23.13 -17.92
N HIS A 452 0.25 23.65 -18.04
CA HIS A 452 -0.36 24.15 -19.27
C HIS A 452 -0.65 25.65 -19.14
#